data_AF-A0A2W5U1V9-F1
#
_entry.id   AF-A0A2W5U1V9-F1
#
_cell.length_a   1.000
_cell.length_b   1.000
_cell.length_c   1.000
_cell.angle_alpha   90.00
_cell.angle_beta   90.00
_cell.angle_gamma   90.00
#
_symmetry.space_group_name_H-M   'P 1'
#
loop_
_entity.id
_entity.type
_entity.pdbx_description
1 polymer ?
#
loop_
_entity_poly.entity_id
_entity_poly.type
_entity_poly.pdbx_seq_one_letter_code
_entity_poly.pdbx_strand_id
1 'polypeptide(L)'
;MKSVNVASPAYLAKFGRPNNVDDLKHHRLVRFANSFAARPDTFEYFDGEKTRHIAMKSAITVGSIDGYKAAALAGLGIAQNPRLEFGSP
;
A
#
# COMPACT_ATOMS: atom_id res chain seq x y z
N MET A 1 11.21 -0.38 9.83
CA MET A 1 10.56 0.87 9.37
C MET A 1 9.07 0.76 9.60
N LYS A 2 8.45 1.70 10.33
CA LYS A 2 6.98 1.70 10.50
C LYS A 2 6.32 2.29 9.26
N SER A 3 5.26 1.65 8.77
CA SER A 3 4.45 2.15 7.64
C SER A 3 3.01 2.31 8.07
N VAL A 4 2.29 3.27 7.49
CA VAL A 4 0.87 3.46 7.71
C VAL A 4 0.11 3.03 6.45
N ASN A 5 -0.81 2.08 6.63
CA ASN A 5 -1.66 1.59 5.55
C ASN A 5 -3.03 2.26 5.63
N VAL A 6 -3.55 2.73 4.51
CA VAL A 6 -4.84 3.43 4.42
C VAL A 6 -5.65 2.91 3.25
N ALA A 7 -6.97 2.89 3.42
CA ALA A 7 -7.94 2.60 2.36
C ALA A 7 -9.20 3.43 2.63
N SER A 8 -9.93 3.81 1.58
CA SER A 8 -11.17 4.56 1.77
C SER A 8 -12.27 3.66 2.38
N PRO A 9 -13.24 4.25 3.12
CA PRO A 9 -14.41 3.53 3.59
C PRO A 9 -15.18 2.83 2.45
N ALA A 10 -15.29 3.47 1.29
CA ALA A 10 -15.95 2.90 0.12
C ALA A 10 -15.23 1.65 -0.41
N TYR A 11 -13.90 1.64 -0.40
CA TYR A 11 -13.13 0.45 -0.75
C TYR A 11 -13.35 -0.68 0.25
N LEU A 12 -13.29 -0.39 1.55
CA LEU A 12 -13.50 -1.39 2.60
C LEU A 12 -14.93 -1.94 2.61
N ALA A 13 -15.94 -1.12 2.29
CA ALA A 13 -17.31 -1.59 2.14
C ALA A 13 -17.47 -2.60 0.98
N LYS A 14 -16.67 -2.45 -0.08
CA LYS A 14 -16.73 -3.31 -1.27
C LYS A 14 -15.88 -4.57 -1.16
N PHE A 15 -14.70 -4.48 -0.55
CA PHE A 15 -13.71 -5.57 -0.52
C PHE A 15 -13.50 -6.18 0.87
N GLY A 16 -14.12 -5.61 1.92
CA GLY A 16 -13.88 -5.99 3.30
C GLY A 16 -12.59 -5.39 3.87
N ARG A 17 -12.38 -5.59 5.17
CA ARG A 17 -11.14 -5.24 5.86
C ARG A 17 -10.24 -6.48 5.96
N PRO A 18 -8.97 -6.40 5.54
CA PRO A 18 -8.03 -7.51 5.75
C PRO A 18 -7.76 -7.65 7.25
N ASN A 19 -7.89 -8.87 7.76
CA ASN A 19 -7.63 -9.24 9.16
C ASN A 19 -6.22 -9.80 9.34
N ASN A 20 -5.62 -10.34 8.27
CA ASN A 20 -4.26 -10.84 8.24
C ASN A 20 -3.55 -10.44 6.93
N VAL A 21 -2.26 -10.74 6.83
CA VAL A 21 -1.44 -10.37 5.68
C VAL A 21 -1.79 -11.19 4.42
N ASP A 22 -2.22 -12.44 4.56
CA ASP A 22 -2.60 -13.28 3.42
C ASP A 22 -3.86 -12.77 2.71
N ASP A 23 -4.78 -12.12 3.44
CA ASP A 23 -5.97 -11.49 2.88
C ASP A 23 -5.60 -10.46 1.79
N LEU A 24 -4.41 -9.85 1.88
CA LEU A 24 -3.95 -8.83 0.92
C LEU A 24 -3.84 -9.35 -0.52
N LYS A 25 -3.69 -10.67 -0.72
CA LYS A 25 -3.70 -11.29 -2.07
C LYS A 25 -5.02 -11.06 -2.82
N HIS A 26 -6.11 -10.84 -2.07
CA HIS A 26 -7.45 -10.58 -2.61
C HIS A 26 -7.76 -9.08 -2.73
N HIS A 27 -6.87 -8.21 -2.28
CA HIS A 27 -7.00 -6.76 -2.33
C HIS A 27 -6.17 -6.15 -3.47
N ARG A 28 -6.40 -4.85 -3.68
CA ARG A 28 -5.72 -4.03 -4.67
C ARG A 28 -4.74 -3.08 -4.00
N LEU A 29 -3.57 -2.91 -4.61
CA LEU A 29 -2.55 -1.96 -4.18
C LEU A 29 -2.65 -0.67 -5.00
N VAL A 30 -2.62 0.48 -4.32
CA VAL A 30 -2.35 1.79 -4.94
C VAL A 30 -0.83 1.98 -4.91
N ARG A 31 -0.20 2.05 -6.08
CA ARG A 31 1.25 2.18 -6.21
C ARG A 31 1.64 3.63 -6.44
N PHE A 32 2.61 4.12 -5.67
CA PHE A 32 3.37 5.32 -6.02
C PHE A 32 4.51 4.91 -6.95
N ALA A 33 4.56 5.48 -8.15
CA ALA A 33 5.70 5.33 -9.06
C ALA A 33 6.88 6.11 -8.51
N ASN A 34 7.71 5.45 -7.71
CA ASN A 34 9.00 5.98 -7.30
C ASN A 34 10.10 5.29 -8.12
N SER A 35 10.67 6.05 -9.07
CA SER A 35 11.90 5.81 -9.84
C SER A 35 12.22 4.40 -10.38
N PHE A 36 12.23 4.29 -11.72
CA PHE A 36 12.99 3.43 -12.65
C PHE A 36 13.23 1.92 -12.41
N ALA A 37 13.08 1.37 -11.22
CA ALA A 37 13.16 -0.07 -11.00
C ALA A 37 11.76 -0.69 -11.14
N ALA A 38 11.61 -1.63 -12.07
CA ALA A 38 10.44 -2.49 -12.19
C ALA A 38 10.36 -3.44 -10.98
N ARG A 39 10.10 -2.90 -9.79
CA ARG A 39 9.79 -3.73 -8.63
C ARG A 39 8.42 -4.35 -8.86
N PRO A 40 8.28 -5.68 -8.66
CA PRO A 40 7.00 -6.36 -8.79
C PRO A 40 5.96 -5.75 -7.86
N ASP A 41 4.68 -5.93 -8.22
CA ASP A 41 3.56 -5.32 -7.52
C ASP A 41 3.37 -5.89 -6.10
N THR A 42 4.23 -5.46 -5.19
CA THR A 42 4.35 -6.06 -3.87
C THR A 42 4.07 -5.05 -2.77
N PHE A 43 3.44 -5.55 -1.72
CA PHE A 43 3.23 -4.86 -0.48
C PHE A 43 4.25 -5.36 0.54
N GLU A 44 4.90 -4.41 1.21
CA GLU A 44 5.96 -4.68 2.17
C GLU A 44 5.38 -4.78 3.59
N TYR A 45 5.78 -5.80 4.33
CA TYR A 45 5.41 -5.94 5.75
C TYR A 45 6.56 -6.53 6.55
N PHE A 46 6.61 -6.25 7.84
CA PHE A 46 7.58 -6.85 8.77
C PHE A 46 6.92 -8.01 9.51
N ASP A 47 7.51 -9.20 9.46
CA ASP A 47 6.95 -10.40 10.11
C ASP A 47 7.36 -10.56 11.59
N GLY A 48 8.16 -9.64 12.12
CA GLY A 48 8.75 -9.71 13.46
C GLY A 48 10.26 -9.98 13.43
N GLU A 49 10.77 -10.56 12.33
CA GLU A 49 12.18 -10.87 12.15
C GLU A 49 12.77 -10.12 10.95
N LYS A 50 12.02 -10.08 9.84
CA LYS A 50 12.48 -9.49 8.58
C LYS A 50 11.37 -8.88 7.76
N THR A 51 11.79 -8.04 6.84
CA THR A 51 10.93 -7.51 5.79
C THR A 51 10.55 -8.61 4.80
N ARG A 52 9.24 -8.75 4.58
CA ARG A 52 8.62 -9.64 3.62
C ARG A 52 7.83 -8.85 2.60
N HIS A 53 7.62 -9.47 1.45
CA HIS A 53 6.84 -8.91 0.36
C HIS A 53 5.73 -9.87 -0.01
N ILE A 54 4.52 -9.34 -0.23
CA ILE A 54 3.39 -10.10 -0.75
C ILE A 54 2.94 -9.50 -2.06
N ALA A 55 2.77 -10.35 -3.08
CA ALA A 55 2.23 -9.92 -4.36
C ALA A 55 0.75 -9.54 -4.21
N MET A 56 0.41 -8.34 -4.67
CA MET A 56 -0.95 -7.84 -4.72
C MET A 56 -1.29 -7.46 -6.15
N LYS A 57 -2.58 -7.49 -6.52
CA LYS A 57 -3.01 -6.91 -7.78
C LYS A 57 -2.86 -5.40 -7.70
N SER A 58 -2.06 -4.78 -8.56
CA SER A 58 -2.03 -3.31 -8.65
C SER A 58 -3.30 -2.81 -9.35
N ALA A 59 -3.96 -1.84 -8.72
CA ALA A 59 -5.12 -1.17 -9.32
C ALA A 59 -4.69 -0.05 -10.25
N ILE A 60 -3.65 0.70 -9.83
CA ILE A 60 -3.19 1.92 -10.48
C ILE A 60 -1.78 2.25 -9.99
N THR A 61 -0.97 2.77 -10.90
CA THR A 61 0.33 3.37 -10.60
C THR A 61 0.25 4.87 -10.84
N VAL A 62 0.57 5.66 -9.83
CA VAL A 62 0.51 7.13 -9.88
C VAL A 62 1.89 7.75 -9.68
N GLY A 63 2.26 8.73 -10.50
CA GLY A 63 3.56 9.41 -10.43
C GLY A 63 3.61 10.64 -9.53
N SER A 64 2.49 11.02 -8.90
CA SER A 64 2.40 12.22 -8.06
C SER A 64 1.75 11.92 -6.71
N ILE A 65 2.17 12.66 -5.68
CA ILE A 65 1.66 12.51 -4.31
C ILE A 65 0.15 12.80 -4.28
N ASP A 66 -0.29 13.81 -5.04
CA ASP A 66 -1.71 14.15 -5.14
C ASP A 66 -2.51 13.06 -5.83
N GLY A 67 -1.96 12.44 -6.89
CA GLY A 67 -2.57 11.26 -7.52
C GLY A 67 -2.67 10.08 -6.56
N TYR A 68 -1.67 9.88 -5.70
CA TYR A 68 -1.66 8.83 -4.68
C TYR A 68 -2.74 9.01 -3.63
N LYS A 69 -2.88 10.23 -3.12
CA LYS A 69 -3.96 10.59 -2.20
C LYS A 69 -5.32 10.45 -2.87
N ALA A 70 -5.47 10.98 -4.09
CA ALA A 70 -6.72 10.90 -4.84
C ALA A 70 -7.15 9.46 -5.11
N ALA A 71 -6.22 8.59 -5.52
CA ALA A 71 -6.49 7.17 -5.75
C ALA A 71 -6.92 6.43 -4.47
N ALA A 72 -6.27 6.72 -3.34
CA ALA A 72 -6.66 6.16 -2.05
C ALA A 72 -8.06 6.62 -1.63
N LEU A 73 -8.36 7.92 -1.76
CA LEU A 73 -9.67 8.51 -1.42
C LEU A 73 -10.79 8.02 -2.35
N ALA A 74 -10.52 7.89 -3.65
CA ALA A 74 -11.44 7.34 -4.64
C ALA A 74 -11.72 5.84 -4.44
N GLY A 75 -11.02 5.17 -3.52
CA GLY A 75 -11.23 3.76 -3.21
C GLY A 75 -10.71 2.82 -4.29
N LEU A 76 -9.58 3.15 -4.91
CA LEU A 76 -8.96 2.30 -5.92
C LEU A 76 -8.15 1.14 -5.32
N GLY A 77 -7.79 1.22 -4.03
CA GLY A 77 -7.03 0.18 -3.35
C GLY A 77 -6.55 0.59 -1.96
N ILE A 78 -5.68 -0.25 -1.41
CA ILE A 78 -4.91 0.01 -0.20
C ILE A 78 -3.64 0.78 -0.60
N ALA A 79 -3.38 1.89 0.07
CA ALA A 79 -2.16 2.67 -0.03
C ALA A 79 -1.28 2.43 1.20
N GLN A 80 0.03 2.27 0.99
CA GLN A 80 1.04 2.15 2.03
C GLN A 80 1.95 3.37 1.97
N ASN A 81 1.84 4.24 2.98
CA ASN A 81 2.78 5.34 3.16
C ASN A 81 3.87 4.90 4.12
N PRO A 82 5.16 4.89 3.70
CA PRO A 82 6.24 4.74 4.65
C PRO A 82 6.13 5.90 5.64
N ARG A 83 6.12 5.60 6.94
CA ARG A 83 6.26 6.65 7.94
C ARG A 83 7.73 7.06 7.83
N LEU A 84 7.98 8.27 7.33
CA LEU A 84 9.30 8.88 7.43
C LEU A 84 9.59 9.00 8.93
N GLU A 85 10.40 8.08 9.46
CA GLU A 85 11.06 8.29 10.73
C GLU A 85 12.09 9.39 10.45
N PHE A 86 11.70 10.65 10.70
CA PHE A 86 12.69 11.66 11.00
C PHE A 86 13.38 11.16 12.26
N GLY A 87 14.59 10.61 12.12
CA GLY A 87 15.44 10.35 13.26
C GLY A 87 15.50 11.64 14.06
N SER A 88 14.92 11.64 15.25
CA SER A 88 15.30 12.65 16.23
C SER A 88 16.75 12.35 16.59
N PRO A 89 17.64 13.35 16.58
CA PRO A 89 19.01 13.18 17.05
C PRO A 89 19.04 12.75 18.53
#